data_AF-A0A1H1A9H7-F1
#
_entry.id   AF-A0A1H1A9H7-F1
#
_cell.length_a   1.000
_cell.length_b   1.000
_cell.length_c   1.000
_cell.angle_alpha   90.00
_cell.angle_beta   90.00
_cell.angle_gamma   90.00
#
_symmetry.space_group_name_H-M   'P 1'
#
loop_
_entity.id
_entity.type
_entity.pdbx_description
1 polymer ?
#
loop_
_entity_poly.entity_id
_entity_poly.type
_entity_poly.pdbx_seq_one_letter_code
_entity_poly.pdbx_strand_id
1 'polypeptide(L)'
;MTNVDADDAADAEGRGSAAYEGLLAYASDTYEATARRIDQARLRLKRARKPVNISTVAEAAGLSRATIYRHPEQAAKIRAQRSLGTASPAEVAPPATADNSIIAGLRNQLRMREEEIAQLRRTVRERNDALAIAHAEIERLTP
;
A
#
# COMPACT_ATOMS: atom_id res chain seq x y z
N MET A 1 6.82 -46.18 58.06
CA MET A 1 5.88 -45.07 57.81
C MET A 1 6.69 -43.79 57.91
N THR A 2 6.80 -42.87 56.97
CA THR A 2 6.17 -42.64 55.64
C THR A 2 6.95 -41.42 55.12
N ASN A 3 7.69 -41.55 54.01
CA ASN A 3 8.35 -40.43 53.32
C ASN A 3 8.39 -40.80 51.83
N VAL A 4 7.28 -40.59 51.13
CA VAL A 4 7.17 -40.78 49.66
C VAL A 4 6.53 -39.56 48.97
N ASP A 5 5.91 -38.63 49.71
CA ASP A 5 4.98 -37.66 49.10
C ASP A 5 5.58 -36.27 48.76
N ALA A 6 6.91 -36.10 48.77
CA ALA A 6 7.54 -34.79 48.51
C ALA A 6 8.05 -34.59 47.07
N ASP A 7 8.28 -35.68 46.31
CA ASP A 7 8.87 -35.60 44.96
C ASP A 7 7.81 -35.48 43.85
N ASP A 8 6.57 -35.94 44.09
CA ASP A 8 5.50 -35.99 43.07
C ASP A 8 4.83 -34.62 42.80
N ALA A 9 5.09 -33.61 43.64
CA ALA A 9 4.51 -32.27 43.50
C ALA A 9 5.27 -31.37 42.52
N ALA A 10 6.57 -31.58 42.33
CA ALA A 10 7.40 -30.77 41.42
C ALA A 10 7.15 -31.11 39.93
N ASP A 11 6.79 -32.36 39.63
CA ASP A 11 6.54 -32.83 38.27
C ASP A 11 5.19 -32.35 37.69
N ALA A 12 4.23 -31.95 38.55
CA ALA A 12 2.93 -31.47 38.10
C ALA A 12 2.97 -30.02 37.55
N GLU A 13 3.81 -29.16 38.13
CA GLU A 13 3.98 -27.77 37.64
C GLU A 13 4.74 -27.71 36.30
N GLY A 14 5.70 -28.63 36.09
CA GLY A 14 6.45 -28.74 34.83
C GLY A 14 5.63 -29.28 33.64
N ARG A 15 4.61 -30.12 33.88
CA ARG A 15 3.71 -30.60 32.81
C ARG A 15 2.73 -29.53 32.35
N GLY A 16 2.29 -28.66 33.27
CA GLY A 16 1.43 -27.51 32.95
C GLY A 16 2.13 -26.44 32.13
N SER A 17 3.41 -26.16 32.42
CA SER A 17 4.20 -25.17 31.67
C SER A 17 4.45 -25.60 30.23
N ALA A 18 4.82 -26.86 29.98
CA ALA A 18 5.05 -27.37 28.63
C ALA A 18 3.76 -27.36 27.76
N ALA A 19 2.61 -27.71 28.35
CA ALA A 19 1.33 -27.64 27.66
C ALA A 19 0.90 -26.18 27.35
N TYR A 20 1.16 -25.26 28.28
CA TYR A 20 0.91 -23.83 28.11
C TYR A 20 1.80 -23.20 27.03
N GLU A 21 3.09 -23.56 27.02
CA GLU A 21 4.04 -23.14 25.99
C GLU A 21 3.64 -23.62 24.60
N GLY A 22 3.18 -24.87 24.47
CA GLY A 22 2.66 -25.40 23.21
C GLY A 22 1.43 -24.64 22.71
N LEU A 23 0.53 -24.25 23.62
CA LEU A 23 -0.65 -23.45 23.29
C LEU A 23 -0.27 -22.04 22.81
N LEU A 24 0.71 -21.41 23.47
CA LEU A 24 1.24 -20.11 23.09
C LEU A 24 1.93 -20.15 21.73
N ALA A 25 2.76 -21.17 21.47
CA ALA A 25 3.45 -21.36 20.20
C ALA A 25 2.45 -21.54 19.04
N TYR A 26 1.41 -22.35 19.24
CA TYR A 26 0.35 -22.51 18.25
C TYR A 26 -0.44 -21.20 18.03
N ALA A 27 -0.71 -20.45 19.09
CA ALA A 27 -1.38 -19.15 18.98
C ALA A 27 -0.53 -18.12 18.22
N SER A 28 0.79 -18.08 18.44
CA SER A 28 1.69 -17.21 17.67
C SER A 28 1.78 -17.62 16.22
N ASP A 29 1.88 -18.92 15.92
CA ASP A 29 1.99 -19.41 14.54
C ASP A 29 0.74 -19.09 13.72
N THR A 30 -0.44 -19.29 14.32
CA THR A 30 -1.72 -18.95 13.66
C THR A 30 -1.88 -17.44 13.48
N TYR A 31 -1.40 -16.64 14.44
CA TYR A 31 -1.37 -15.19 14.34
C TYR A 31 -0.48 -14.72 13.19
N GLU A 32 0.75 -15.24 13.10
CA GLU A 32 1.69 -14.91 12.04
C GLU A 32 1.20 -15.35 10.66
N ALA A 33 0.65 -16.56 10.55
CA ALA A 33 0.10 -17.06 9.30
C ALA A 33 -1.02 -16.14 8.78
N THR A 34 -1.86 -15.63 9.67
CA THR A 34 -2.92 -14.69 9.32
C THR A 34 -2.36 -13.32 8.92
N ALA A 35 -1.37 -12.81 9.66
CA ALA A 35 -0.67 -11.56 9.30
C ALA A 35 -0.03 -11.63 7.91
N ARG A 36 0.65 -12.75 7.58
CA ARG A 36 1.25 -12.98 6.26
C ARG A 36 0.20 -13.00 5.14
N ARG A 37 -0.97 -13.61 5.38
CA ARG A 37 -2.09 -13.60 4.41
C ARG A 37 -2.60 -12.17 4.15
N ILE A 38 -2.73 -11.36 5.19
CA ILE A 38 -3.15 -9.95 5.06
C ILE A 38 -2.12 -9.16 4.24
N ASP A 39 -0.83 -9.33 4.52
CA ASP A 39 0.25 -8.65 3.79
C ASP A 39 0.31 -9.07 2.31
N GLN A 40 0.11 -10.37 2.02
CA GLN A 40 0.03 -10.86 0.65
C GLN A 40 -1.18 -10.31 -0.11
N ALA A 41 -2.35 -10.25 0.53
CA ALA A 41 -3.56 -9.67 -0.06
C ALA A 41 -3.35 -8.18 -0.38
N ARG A 42 -2.73 -7.43 0.54
CA ARG A 42 -2.34 -6.03 0.32
C ARG A 42 -1.41 -5.87 -0.89
N LEU A 43 -0.41 -6.74 -1.03
CA LEU A 43 0.51 -6.72 -2.17
C LEU A 43 -0.18 -7.06 -3.49
N ARG A 44 -1.11 -8.04 -3.49
CA ARG A 44 -1.93 -8.38 -4.66
C ARG A 44 -2.79 -7.22 -5.11
N LEU A 45 -3.45 -6.51 -4.19
CA LEU A 45 -4.24 -5.32 -4.52
C LEU A 45 -3.38 -4.19 -5.08
N LYS A 46 -2.17 -4.00 -4.54
CA LYS A 46 -1.18 -3.04 -5.08
C LYS A 46 -0.80 -3.38 -6.52
N ARG A 47 -0.50 -4.65 -6.81
CA ARG A 47 -0.17 -5.11 -8.18
C ARG A 47 -1.33 -4.94 -9.14
N ALA A 48 -2.55 -5.19 -8.67
CA ALA A 48 -3.77 -5.00 -9.46
C ALA A 48 -4.23 -3.53 -9.60
N ARG A 49 -3.48 -2.57 -9.03
CA ARG A 49 -3.84 -1.14 -8.97
C ARG A 49 -5.26 -0.88 -8.42
N LYS A 50 -5.74 -1.76 -7.53
CA LYS A 50 -7.03 -1.62 -6.85
C LYS A 50 -6.89 -0.80 -5.58
N PRO A 51 -7.96 -0.13 -5.10
CA PRO A 51 -7.91 0.62 -3.85
C PRO A 51 -7.56 -0.33 -2.69
N VAL A 52 -6.56 0.06 -1.89
CA VAL A 52 -6.13 -0.70 -0.72
C VAL A 52 -6.85 -0.14 0.51
N ASN A 53 -7.97 -0.76 0.88
CA ASN A 53 -8.74 -0.42 2.08
C ASN A 53 -8.96 -1.67 2.95
N ILE A 54 -9.46 -1.52 4.17
CA ILE A 54 -9.66 -2.67 5.08
C ILE A 54 -10.69 -3.66 4.52
N SER A 55 -11.77 -3.18 3.87
CA SER A 55 -12.80 -4.06 3.31
C SER A 55 -12.30 -4.89 2.13
N THR A 56 -11.66 -4.26 1.15
CA THR A 56 -11.05 -4.89 -0.02
C THR A 56 -9.92 -5.84 0.36
N VAL A 57 -9.10 -5.50 1.37
CA VAL A 57 -8.07 -6.42 1.88
C VAL A 57 -8.72 -7.63 2.56
N ALA A 58 -9.79 -7.45 3.33
CA ALA A 58 -10.55 -8.55 3.93
C ALA A 58 -11.12 -9.49 2.86
N GLU A 59 -11.78 -8.92 1.84
CA GLU A 59 -12.33 -9.67 0.70
C GLU A 59 -11.23 -10.40 -0.08
N ALA A 60 -10.11 -9.74 -0.37
CA ALA A 60 -9.00 -10.33 -1.12
C ALA A 60 -8.23 -11.40 -0.32
N ALA A 61 -8.22 -11.32 1.01
CA ALA A 61 -7.63 -12.32 1.90
C ALA A 61 -8.60 -13.46 2.25
N GLY A 62 -9.90 -13.33 1.94
CA GLY A 62 -10.94 -14.25 2.40
C GLY A 62 -11.14 -14.22 3.92
N LEU A 63 -10.86 -13.10 4.57
CA LEU A 63 -10.95 -12.92 6.02
C LEU A 63 -12.10 -12.00 6.40
N SER A 64 -12.57 -12.10 7.64
CA SER A 64 -13.51 -11.13 8.19
C SER A 64 -12.80 -9.81 8.51
N ARG A 65 -13.54 -8.69 8.50
CA ARG A 65 -13.01 -7.38 8.94
C ARG A 65 -12.56 -7.42 10.40
N ALA A 66 -13.29 -8.15 11.25
CA ALA A 66 -12.96 -8.33 12.66
C ALA A 66 -11.57 -8.98 12.84
N THR A 67 -11.24 -9.96 11.99
CA THR A 67 -9.92 -10.58 11.98
C THR A 67 -8.81 -9.57 11.71
N ILE A 68 -8.99 -8.64 10.75
CA ILE A 68 -7.99 -7.60 10.47
C ILE A 68 -7.83 -6.65 11.66
N TYR A 69 -8.92 -6.28 12.35
CA TYR A 69 -8.83 -5.43 13.54
C TYR A 69 -8.12 -6.10 14.72
N ARG A 70 -8.18 -7.44 14.82
CA ARG A 70 -7.39 -8.21 15.79
C ARG A 70 -5.88 -8.14 15.52
N HIS A 71 -5.47 -7.70 14.32
CA HIS A 71 -4.08 -7.48 13.92
C HIS A 71 -3.81 -5.96 13.75
N PRO A 72 -3.62 -5.20 14.84
CA PRO A 72 -3.58 -3.73 14.80
C PRO A 72 -2.42 -3.19 13.95
N GLU A 73 -1.26 -3.86 13.96
CA GLU A 73 -0.12 -3.48 13.11
C GLU A 73 -0.45 -3.54 11.62
N GLN A 74 -1.16 -4.59 11.20
CA GLN A 74 -1.53 -4.78 9.81
C GLN A 74 -2.62 -3.77 9.40
N ALA A 75 -3.57 -3.50 10.28
CA ALA A 75 -4.54 -2.43 10.09
C ALA A 75 -3.85 -1.05 9.98
N ALA A 76 -2.81 -0.78 10.77
CA ALA A 76 -2.02 0.45 10.68
C ALA A 76 -1.29 0.57 9.34
N LYS A 77 -0.64 -0.49 8.86
CA LYS A 77 0.01 -0.52 7.53
C LYS A 77 -0.96 -0.22 6.39
N ILE A 78 -2.17 -0.79 6.44
CA ILE A 78 -3.22 -0.52 5.45
C ILE A 78 -3.66 0.94 5.50
N ARG A 79 -3.84 1.53 6.70
CA ARG A 79 -4.22 2.94 6.86
C ARG A 79 -3.11 3.91 6.44
N ALA A 80 -1.85 3.63 6.77
CA ALA A 80 -0.71 4.46 6.37
C ALA A 80 -0.54 4.49 4.84
N GLN A 81 -0.85 3.39 4.15
CA GLN A 81 -0.85 3.39 2.69
C GLN A 81 -1.98 4.24 2.10
N ARG A 82 -3.12 4.37 2.81
CA ARG A 82 -4.20 5.28 2.41
C ARG A 82 -3.77 6.73 2.54
N SER A 83 -3.12 7.15 3.64
CA SER A 83 -2.71 8.56 3.80
C SER A 83 -1.75 9.03 2.70
N LEU A 84 -0.88 8.13 2.21
CA LEU A 84 0.00 8.42 1.07
C LEU A 84 -0.75 8.51 -0.28
N GLY A 85 -1.88 7.82 -0.43
CA GLY A 85 -2.68 7.81 -1.66
C GLY A 85 -3.85 8.80 -1.68
N THR A 86 -4.26 9.34 -0.52
CA THR A 86 -5.41 10.24 -0.36
C THR A 86 -5.01 11.63 0.14
N ALA A 87 -3.80 12.10 -0.16
CA ALA A 87 -3.50 13.53 -0.13
C ALA A 87 -4.27 14.21 -1.28
N SER A 88 -5.59 14.30 -1.12
CA SER A 88 -6.47 15.18 -1.86
C SER A 88 -6.02 16.62 -1.57
N PRO A 89 -5.85 17.49 -2.58
CA PRO A 89 -5.36 18.83 -2.40
C PRO A 89 -6.48 19.74 -1.88
N ALA A 90 -6.83 19.62 -0.60
CA ALA A 90 -7.67 20.60 0.06
C ALA A 90 -7.34 20.63 1.54
N GLU A 91 -6.81 21.78 1.97
CA GLU A 91 -6.68 22.21 3.35
C GLU A 91 -5.78 21.35 4.26
N VAL A 92 -4.57 21.87 4.50
CA VAL A 92 -4.11 22.35 5.82
C VAL A 92 -2.59 22.54 5.72
N ALA A 93 -2.14 23.76 5.99
CA ALA A 93 -0.76 24.10 6.32
C ALA A 93 -0.75 24.67 7.76
N PRO A 94 0.37 24.71 8.52
CA PRO A 94 1.61 23.91 8.52
C PRO A 94 1.90 23.33 9.97
N PRO A 95 3.08 22.74 10.32
CA PRO A 95 4.41 23.37 10.35
C PRO A 95 5.50 22.60 9.56
N ALA A 96 6.55 23.33 9.21
CA ALA A 96 7.66 22.90 8.38
C ALA A 96 8.51 21.79 9.02
N THR A 97 8.63 20.66 8.34
CA THR A 97 9.72 19.69 8.46
C THR A 97 9.99 19.08 7.07
N ALA A 98 11.19 18.54 6.86
CA ALA A 98 11.87 18.31 5.56
C ALA A 98 11.05 17.67 4.41
N ASP A 99 9.94 16.99 4.70
CA ASP A 99 9.02 16.40 3.72
C ASP A 99 8.46 17.42 2.72
N ASN A 100 8.31 18.69 3.12
CA ASN A 100 7.88 19.75 2.21
C ASN A 100 8.87 20.03 1.07
N SER A 101 10.17 19.77 1.25
CA SER A 101 11.19 20.07 0.22
C SER A 101 11.10 19.12 -0.98
N ILE A 102 10.90 17.82 -0.71
CA ILE A 102 10.76 16.79 -1.75
C ILE A 102 9.45 17.00 -2.51
N ILE A 103 8.37 17.28 -1.78
CA ILE A 103 7.05 17.55 -2.38
C ILE A 103 7.10 18.82 -3.26
N ALA A 104 7.77 19.88 -2.80
CA ALA A 104 7.97 21.09 -3.60
C ALA A 104 8.81 20.82 -4.86
N GLY A 105 9.89 20.04 -4.73
CA GLY A 105 10.71 19.61 -5.87
C GLY A 105 9.91 18.82 -6.91
N LEU A 106 9.09 17.87 -6.47
CA LEU A 106 8.27 17.05 -7.35
C LEU A 106 7.17 17.87 -8.05
N ARG A 107 6.53 18.82 -7.34
CA ARG A 107 5.57 19.75 -7.95
C ARG A 107 6.22 20.63 -9.01
N ASN A 108 7.43 21.12 -8.76
CA ASN A 108 8.18 21.89 -9.74
C ASN A 108 8.52 21.05 -10.98
N GLN A 109 8.97 19.81 -10.79
CA GLN A 109 9.23 18.90 -11.91
C GLN A 109 7.97 18.61 -12.72
N LEU A 110 6.83 18.41 -12.06
CA LEU A 110 5.56 18.20 -12.74
C LEU A 110 5.18 19.41 -13.61
N ARG A 111 5.26 20.62 -13.05
CA ARG A 111 5.02 21.87 -13.79
C ARG A 111 5.93 22.00 -15.01
N MET A 112 7.23 21.75 -14.86
CA MET A 112 8.18 21.81 -15.97
C MET A 112 7.83 20.82 -17.08
N ARG A 113 7.40 19.60 -16.73
CA ARG A 113 6.96 18.59 -17.71
C ARG A 113 5.64 18.98 -18.39
N GLU A 114 4.71 19.57 -17.66
CA GLU A 114 3.45 20.07 -18.23
C GLU A 114 3.70 21.20 -19.24
N GLU A 115 4.62 22.11 -18.93
CA GLU A 115 5.07 23.18 -19.84
C GLU A 115 5.74 22.62 -21.10
N GLU A 116 6.62 21.62 -20.94
CA GLU A 116 7.27 20.93 -22.06
C GLU A 116 6.24 20.22 -22.97
N ILE A 117 5.26 19.53 -22.38
CA ILE A 117 4.18 18.88 -23.13
C ILE A 117 3.35 19.93 -23.88
N ALA A 118 3.02 21.05 -23.25
CA ALA A 118 2.27 22.13 -23.89
C ALA A 118 3.03 22.70 -25.09
N GLN A 119 4.34 22.88 -24.96
CA GLN A 119 5.19 23.38 -26.03
C GLN A 119 5.31 22.38 -27.18
N LEU A 120 5.58 21.10 -26.88
CA LEU A 120 5.64 20.05 -27.91
C LEU A 120 4.32 19.92 -28.68
N ARG A 121 3.18 20.01 -27.98
CA ARG A 121 1.86 20.01 -28.61
C ARG A 121 1.64 21.20 -29.54
N ARG A 122 2.17 22.39 -29.21
CA ARG A 122 2.14 23.55 -30.12
C ARG A 122 2.94 23.29 -31.38
N THR A 123 4.18 22.84 -31.23
CA THR A 123 5.06 22.54 -32.38
C THR A 123 4.47 21.47 -33.30
N VAL A 124 3.82 20.43 -32.75
CA VAL A 124 3.14 19.42 -33.56
C VAL A 124 1.98 20.02 -34.35
N ARG A 125 1.17 20.90 -33.74
CA ARG A 125 0.08 21.59 -34.46
C ARG A 125 0.63 22.46 -35.59
N GLU A 126 1.61 23.31 -35.30
CA GLU A 126 2.25 24.18 -36.30
C GLU A 126 2.79 23.38 -37.49
N ARG A 127 3.44 22.24 -37.22
CA ARG A 127 3.95 21.36 -38.29
C ARG A 127 2.83 20.70 -39.08
N ASN A 128 1.76 20.25 -38.41
CA ASN A 128 0.62 19.65 -39.10
C ASN A 128 -0.11 20.67 -39.99
N ASP A 129 -0.25 21.91 -39.53
CA ASP A 129 -0.86 22.98 -40.32
C ASP A 129 0.00 23.30 -41.55
N ALA A 130 1.32 23.37 -41.39
CA ALA A 130 2.25 23.55 -42.50
C ALA A 130 2.20 22.38 -43.50
N LEU A 131 2.11 21.14 -43.01
CA LEU A 131 1.94 19.96 -43.86
C LEU A 131 0.61 20.00 -44.61
N ALA A 132 -0.49 20.38 -43.95
CA ALA A 132 -1.80 20.49 -44.60
C ALA A 132 -1.80 21.53 -45.73
N ILE A 133 -1.17 22.69 -45.52
CA ILE A 133 -1.01 23.71 -46.57
C ILE A 133 -0.17 23.18 -47.74
N ALA A 134 0.95 22.51 -47.44
CA ALA A 134 1.79 21.93 -48.48
C ALA A 134 1.06 20.84 -49.28
N HIS A 135 0.28 19.98 -48.62
CA HIS A 135 -0.53 18.97 -49.27
C HIS A 135 -1.62 19.58 -50.17
N ALA A 136 -2.31 20.63 -49.71
CA ALA A 136 -3.31 21.33 -50.52
C ALA A 136 -2.71 21.96 -51.78
N GLU A 137 -1.48 22.51 -51.71
CA GLU A 137 -0.81 23.05 -52.88
C GLU A 137 -0.32 21.96 -53.84
N ILE A 138 0.12 20.80 -53.32
CA ILE A 138 0.44 19.64 -54.17
C ILE A 138 -0.81 19.18 -54.92
N GLU A 139 -1.94 18.96 -54.23
CA GLU A 139 -3.22 18.58 -54.86
C GLU A 139 -3.68 19.59 -55.92
N ARG A 140 -3.40 20.88 -55.72
CA ARG A 140 -3.69 21.93 -56.71
C ARG A 140 -2.80 21.85 -57.96
N LEU A 141 -1.55 21.39 -57.83
CA LEU A 141 -0.57 21.32 -58.92
C LEU A 141 -0.56 19.97 -59.65
N THR A 142 -1.09 18.90 -59.05
CA THR A 142 -1.35 17.61 -59.68
C THR A 142 -2.83 17.45 -60.02
N PRO A 143 -3.28 17.79 -61.25
CA PRO A 143 -4.62 17.46 -61.73
C PRO A 143 -4.79 15.97 -62.08
#